data_AF-A0A9Q0W0N1-F1
#
_entry.id   AF-A0A9Q0W0N1-F1
#
_cell.length_a   1.000
_cell.length_b   1.000
_cell.length_c   1.000
_cell.angle_alpha   90.00
_cell.angle_beta   90.00
_cell.angle_gamma   90.00
#
_symmetry.space_group_name_H-M   'P 1'
#
loop_
_entity.id
_entity.type
_entity.pdbx_description
1 polymer ?
#
loop_
_entity_poly.entity_id
_entity_poly.type
_entity_poly.pdbx_seq_one_letter_code
_entity_poly.pdbx_strand_id
1 'polypeptide(L)'
;MGFSSETKQNSLLSSEPGIQRTQYPYVTGSSVVALKYKDGILMAADMGGSYGSTLRYKSLERIKPVGKHSLIGASGEISDFQEIMHYLDDQVLNDNMWDDGNSLGPKEIHSYLTRVMYNRRNKFDPLWNTLVLGGVKKGQKFLGVVTMIGVNFEENHVATGFRKSHGTANTSF
;
A
#
# COMPACT_ATOMS: atom_id res chain seq x y z
N MET A 1 -68.15 0.87 -21.57
CA MET A 1 -66.81 0.46 -22.05
C MET A 1 -65.93 1.69 -22.17
N GLY A 2 -64.95 1.84 -21.29
CA GLY A 2 -63.86 2.81 -21.40
C GLY A 2 -62.70 2.23 -20.62
N PHE A 3 -61.72 1.68 -21.33
CA PHE A 3 -60.60 0.94 -20.75
C PHE A 3 -59.62 1.90 -20.04
N SER A 4 -59.24 1.51 -18.83
CA SER A 4 -58.21 2.09 -17.97
C SER A 4 -56.79 1.77 -18.46
N SER A 5 -55.84 2.70 -18.28
CA SER A 5 -54.44 2.35 -18.07
C SER A 5 -53.76 3.32 -17.10
N GLU A 6 -53.36 2.77 -15.95
CA GLU A 6 -52.62 3.44 -14.88
C GLU A 6 -51.22 3.83 -15.33
N THR A 7 -50.80 5.06 -15.01
CA THR A 7 -49.42 5.52 -15.22
C THR A 7 -48.56 5.09 -14.04
N LYS A 8 -47.78 4.00 -14.20
CA LYS A 8 -46.76 3.59 -13.21
C LYS A 8 -45.59 4.58 -13.23
N GLN A 9 -45.47 5.39 -12.19
CA GLN A 9 -44.21 6.04 -11.82
C GLN A 9 -43.24 4.97 -11.29
N ASN A 10 -42.24 4.61 -12.09
CA ASN A 10 -41.04 3.94 -11.57
C ASN A 10 -39.87 4.90 -11.68
N SER A 11 -39.51 5.50 -10.54
CA SER A 11 -38.24 6.18 -10.33
C SER A 11 -37.11 5.16 -10.46
N LEU A 12 -36.45 5.15 -11.62
CA LEU A 12 -35.21 4.40 -11.82
C LEU A 12 -34.09 5.16 -11.10
N LEU A 13 -33.83 4.76 -9.86
CA LEU A 13 -32.52 4.91 -9.24
C LEU A 13 -31.51 4.22 -10.17
N SER A 14 -30.82 5.02 -11.00
CA SER A 14 -29.62 4.57 -11.68
C SER A 14 -28.58 4.26 -10.61
N SER A 15 -28.46 2.98 -10.25
CA SER A 15 -27.30 2.49 -9.54
C SER A 15 -26.11 2.63 -10.48
N GLU A 16 -25.42 3.78 -10.41
CA GLU A 16 -24.07 3.91 -10.93
C GLU A 16 -23.28 2.70 -10.42
N PRO A 17 -22.72 1.84 -11.30
CA PRO A 17 -21.87 0.76 -10.83
C PRO A 17 -20.74 1.42 -10.05
N GLY A 18 -20.68 1.14 -8.75
CA GLY A 18 -19.67 1.75 -7.87
C GLY A 18 -18.31 1.64 -8.53
N ILE A 19 -17.57 2.75 -8.59
CA ILE A 19 -16.24 2.77 -9.18
C ILE A 19 -15.38 1.79 -8.38
N GLN A 20 -15.13 0.61 -8.93
CA GLN A 20 -14.35 -0.45 -8.29
C GLN A 20 -12.83 -0.25 -8.48
N ARG A 21 -12.41 0.71 -9.32
CA ARG A 21 -11.02 0.90 -9.72
C ARG A 21 -10.56 2.34 -9.53
N THR A 22 -9.39 2.52 -8.93
CA THR A 22 -8.78 3.83 -8.68
C THR A 22 -8.32 4.47 -9.99
N GLN A 23 -9.12 5.39 -10.53
CA GLN A 23 -8.72 6.23 -11.68
C GLN A 23 -7.91 7.47 -11.23
N TYR A 24 -8.26 7.99 -10.05
CA TYR A 24 -7.59 9.08 -9.37
C TYR A 24 -7.60 8.80 -7.87
N PRO A 25 -6.51 9.12 -7.14
CA PRO A 25 -6.46 8.87 -5.71
C PRO A 25 -7.44 9.77 -4.97
N TYR A 26 -8.21 9.20 -4.03
CA TYR A 26 -9.24 9.94 -3.28
C TYR A 26 -8.71 10.38 -1.92
N VAL A 27 -8.40 9.43 -1.03
CA VAL A 27 -7.75 9.72 0.26
C VAL A 27 -6.28 9.35 0.13
N THR A 28 -5.39 10.30 0.37
CA THR A 28 -3.96 10.07 0.25
C THR A 28 -3.23 10.25 1.58
N GLY A 29 -2.27 9.37 1.81
CA GLY A 29 -1.22 9.51 2.80
C GLY A 29 0.03 10.19 2.22
N SER A 30 0.73 10.95 3.06
CA SER A 30 1.84 11.80 2.64
C SER A 30 3.15 11.01 2.48
N SER A 31 4.06 11.06 3.44
CA SER A 31 5.44 10.58 3.35
C SER A 31 5.69 9.48 4.38
N VAL A 32 6.52 8.51 4.01
CA VAL A 32 7.08 7.49 4.89
C VAL A 32 8.59 7.63 4.87
N VAL A 33 9.22 7.61 6.03
CA VAL A 33 10.68 7.63 6.18
C VAL A 33 11.11 6.36 6.87
N ALA A 34 12.20 5.75 6.40
CA ALA A 34 12.78 4.57 7.02
C ALA A 34 14.30 4.58 6.96
N LEU A 35 14.95 4.00 7.96
CA LEU A 35 16.39 3.85 8.02
C LEU A 35 16.81 2.51 8.63
N LYS A 36 17.91 1.98 8.14
CA LYS A 36 18.60 0.81 8.70
C LYS A 36 19.59 1.30 9.76
N TYR A 37 19.49 0.76 10.97
CA TYR A 37 20.44 1.04 12.05
C TYR A 37 21.16 -0.24 12.49
N LYS A 38 21.98 -0.16 13.55
CA LYS A 38 22.83 -1.26 14.02
C LYS A 38 22.03 -2.56 14.24
N ASP A 39 20.94 -2.47 14.99
CA ASP A 39 20.22 -3.65 15.49
C ASP A 39 18.85 -3.86 14.80
N GLY A 40 18.49 -3.02 13.82
CA GLY A 40 17.21 -3.17 13.15
C GLY A 40 16.90 -2.10 12.11
N ILE A 41 15.60 -1.88 11.93
CA ILE A 41 15.05 -0.88 11.01
C ILE A 41 14.05 -0.01 11.76
N LEU A 42 14.13 1.28 11.53
CA LEU A 42 13.20 2.28 12.05
C LEU A 42 12.37 2.82 10.89
N MET A 43 11.06 2.93 11.08
CA MET A 43 10.13 3.47 10.10
C MET A 43 9.17 4.44 10.78
N ALA A 44 8.87 5.55 10.14
CA ALA A 44 7.98 6.60 10.64
C ALA A 44 7.11 7.19 9.52
N ALA A 45 5.87 7.50 9.86
CA ALA A 45 4.89 8.14 8.99
C ALA A 45 3.92 8.96 9.85
N ASP A 46 3.35 10.04 9.29
CA ASP A 46 2.21 10.70 9.93
C ASP A 46 0.94 9.83 9.86
N MET A 47 -0.08 10.20 10.64
CA MET A 47 -1.37 9.49 10.70
C MET A 47 -2.50 10.21 9.93
N GLY A 48 -2.15 11.17 9.08
CA GLY A 48 -3.09 11.97 8.31
C GLY A 48 -3.54 11.28 7.03
N GLY A 49 -4.84 11.35 6.75
CA GLY A 49 -5.44 11.04 5.45
C GLY A 49 -6.07 12.28 4.86
N SER A 50 -5.52 12.77 3.77
CA SER A 50 -5.98 13.99 3.11
C SER A 50 -6.90 13.67 1.94
N TYR A 51 -8.01 14.39 1.87
CA TYR A 51 -8.89 14.47 0.71
C TYR A 51 -8.61 15.82 0.01
N GLY A 52 -7.80 15.80 -1.04
CA GLY A 52 -7.24 17.02 -1.62
C GLY A 52 -6.44 17.82 -0.58
N SER A 53 -6.82 19.07 -0.35
CA SER A 53 -6.22 19.95 0.66
C SER A 53 -6.79 19.77 2.08
N THR A 54 -7.88 19.01 2.24
CA THR A 54 -8.57 18.85 3.52
C THR A 54 -8.09 17.60 4.25
N LEU A 55 -7.59 17.77 5.48
CA LEU A 55 -7.29 16.64 6.36
C LEU A 55 -8.60 15.98 6.81
N ARG A 56 -8.98 14.89 6.15
CA ARG A 56 -10.24 14.19 6.39
C ARG A 56 -10.15 13.24 7.58
N TYR A 57 -9.04 12.51 7.67
CA TYR A 57 -8.79 11.55 8.73
C TYR A 57 -7.52 11.93 9.50
N LYS A 58 -7.62 11.97 10.83
CA LYS A 58 -6.50 12.37 11.71
C LYS A 58 -5.74 11.20 12.32
N SER A 59 -6.28 9.98 12.17
CA SER A 59 -5.78 8.78 12.84
C SER A 59 -5.85 7.56 11.92
N LEU A 60 -5.08 7.58 10.84
CA LEU A 60 -4.89 6.44 9.95
C LEU A 60 -3.52 5.81 10.17
N GLU A 61 -3.49 4.52 10.46
CA GLU A 61 -2.27 3.74 10.51
C GLU A 61 -1.81 3.39 9.09
N ARG A 62 -0.68 3.96 8.68
CA ARG A 62 -0.05 3.72 7.37
C ARG A 62 1.19 2.84 7.45
N ILE A 63 1.54 2.42 8.66
CA ILE A 63 2.63 1.50 8.95
C ILE A 63 1.98 0.29 9.62
N LYS A 64 2.14 -0.89 9.03
CA LYS A 64 1.55 -2.13 9.52
C LYS A 64 2.58 -3.27 9.57
N PRO A 65 2.53 -4.15 10.57
CA PRO A 65 3.34 -5.37 10.56
C PRO A 65 2.85 -6.31 9.47
N VAL A 66 3.77 -7.08 8.88
CA VAL A 66 3.47 -8.11 7.88
C VAL A 66 4.26 -9.38 8.24
N GLY A 67 3.53 -10.44 8.58
CA GLY A 67 4.14 -11.67 9.07
C GLY A 67 4.93 -11.45 10.38
N LYS A 68 5.97 -12.26 10.60
CA LYS A 68 6.73 -12.28 11.87
C LYS A 68 7.96 -11.36 11.88
N HIS A 69 8.42 -10.93 10.71
CA HIS A 69 9.76 -10.34 10.55
C HIS A 69 9.77 -9.02 9.79
N SER A 70 8.61 -8.51 9.36
CA SER A 70 8.52 -7.41 8.41
C SER A 70 7.48 -6.37 8.82
N LEU A 71 7.68 -5.16 8.32
CA LEU A 71 6.86 -3.98 8.50
C LEU A 71 6.72 -3.29 7.14
N ILE A 72 5.50 -2.90 6.79
CA ILE A 72 5.22 -2.16 5.57
C ILE A 72 4.70 -0.77 5.92
N GLY A 73 5.22 0.23 5.22
CA GLY A 73 4.74 1.61 5.26
C GLY A 73 4.28 2.03 3.87
N ALA A 74 3.15 2.72 3.78
CA ALA A 74 2.60 3.18 2.50
C ALA A 74 2.39 4.69 2.43
N SER A 75 2.74 5.23 1.27
CA SER A 75 2.36 6.57 0.79
C SER A 75 1.40 6.41 -0.39
N GLY A 76 0.59 7.44 -0.67
CA GLY A 76 -0.40 7.42 -1.74
C GLY A 76 -1.78 7.00 -1.25
N GLU A 77 -2.54 6.28 -2.07
CA GLU A 77 -3.95 6.05 -1.86
C GLU A 77 -4.23 5.04 -0.73
N ILE A 78 -5.15 5.36 0.20
CA ILE A 78 -5.36 4.56 1.41
C ILE A 78 -6.18 3.29 1.15
N SER A 79 -7.16 3.31 0.24
CA SER A 79 -7.96 2.13 -0.11
C SER A 79 -7.14 1.07 -0.86
N ASP A 80 -6.27 1.46 -1.78
CA ASP A 80 -5.30 0.60 -2.46
C ASP A 80 -4.31 0.01 -1.45
N PHE A 81 -3.89 0.78 -0.43
CA PHE A 81 -3.09 0.24 0.66
C PHE A 81 -3.85 -0.82 1.46
N GLN A 82 -5.14 -0.64 1.73
CA GLN A 82 -5.96 -1.64 2.39
C GLN A 82 -6.06 -2.92 1.55
N GLU A 83 -6.25 -2.81 0.24
CA GLU A 83 -6.27 -3.94 -0.68
C GLU A 83 -4.93 -4.70 -0.70
N ILE A 84 -3.81 -3.96 -0.73
CA ILE A 84 -2.47 -4.54 -0.64
C ILE A 84 -2.30 -5.32 0.68
N MET A 85 -2.82 -4.79 1.79
CA MET A 85 -2.77 -5.50 3.06
C MET A 85 -3.58 -6.80 3.03
N HIS A 86 -4.73 -6.83 2.36
CA HIS A 86 -5.52 -8.07 2.21
C HIS A 86 -4.73 -9.14 1.45
N TYR A 87 -4.08 -8.76 0.34
CA TYR A 87 -3.21 -9.69 -0.39
C TYR A 87 -2.07 -10.22 0.47
N LEU A 88 -1.44 -9.35 1.27
CA LEU A 88 -0.34 -9.76 2.16
C LEU A 88 -0.82 -10.68 3.29
N ASP A 89 -1.97 -10.39 3.89
CA ASP A 89 -2.55 -11.22 4.94
C ASP A 89 -2.89 -12.61 4.39
N ASP A 90 -3.46 -12.70 3.19
CA ASP A 90 -3.70 -13.98 2.49
C ASP A 90 -2.39 -14.73 2.22
N GLN A 91 -1.34 -14.05 1.75
CA GLN A 91 -0.04 -14.70 1.54
C GLN A 91 0.58 -15.21 2.84
N VAL A 92 0.53 -14.42 3.91
CA VAL A 92 1.05 -14.81 5.23
C VAL A 92 0.25 -15.97 5.82
N LEU A 93 -1.07 -15.97 5.64
CA LEU A 93 -1.92 -17.06 6.08
C LEU A 93 -1.56 -18.36 5.34
N ASN A 94 -1.45 -18.31 4.02
CA ASN A 94 -1.08 -19.47 3.20
C ASN A 94 0.30 -20.04 3.59
N ASP A 95 1.28 -19.16 3.84
CA ASP A 95 2.61 -19.56 4.31
C ASP A 95 2.55 -20.25 5.68
N ASN A 96 1.77 -19.71 6.62
CA ASN A 96 1.59 -20.33 7.94
C ASN A 96 0.88 -21.70 7.88
N MET A 97 0.02 -21.93 6.88
CA MET A 97 -0.69 -23.21 6.72
C MET A 97 0.22 -24.37 6.30
N TRP A 98 1.41 -24.08 5.74
CA TRP A 98 2.38 -25.12 5.38
C TRP A 98 3.13 -25.71 6.60
N ASP A 99 3.11 -25.02 7.74
CA ASP A 99 3.67 -25.46 9.03
C ASP A 99 5.09 -26.08 8.97
N ASP A 100 5.93 -25.57 8.07
CA ASP A 100 7.30 -26.05 7.85
C ASP A 100 8.34 -25.35 8.76
N GLY A 101 7.86 -24.47 9.65
CA GLY A 101 8.68 -23.65 10.55
C GLY A 101 9.39 -22.47 9.88
N ASN A 102 9.17 -22.21 8.59
CA ASN A 102 9.75 -21.08 7.87
C ASN A 102 8.68 -20.03 7.56
N SER A 103 8.79 -18.85 8.18
CA SER A 103 7.90 -17.72 7.87
C SER A 103 8.47 -16.81 6.80
N LEU A 104 7.61 -16.21 5.97
CA LEU A 104 7.96 -15.18 4.99
C LEU A 104 8.89 -14.09 5.56
N GLY A 105 9.98 -13.87 4.84
CA GLY A 105 10.93 -12.81 5.14
C GLY A 105 10.62 -11.52 4.37
N PRO A 106 11.31 -10.43 4.74
CA PRO A 106 11.10 -9.13 4.12
C PRO A 106 11.47 -9.14 2.63
N LYS A 107 12.49 -9.90 2.21
CA LYS A 107 12.90 -9.97 0.80
C LYS A 107 11.86 -10.70 -0.06
N GLU A 108 11.28 -11.76 0.48
CA GLU A 108 10.24 -12.56 -0.16
C GLU A 108 8.96 -11.72 -0.37
N ILE A 109 8.54 -11.00 0.68
CA ILE A 109 7.39 -10.08 0.62
C ILE A 109 7.64 -8.94 -0.38
N HIS A 110 8.84 -8.36 -0.41
CA HIS A 110 9.21 -7.30 -1.37
C HIS A 110 9.13 -7.79 -2.82
N SER A 111 9.62 -9.00 -3.07
CA SER A 111 9.56 -9.65 -4.39
C SER A 111 8.12 -9.93 -4.81
N TYR A 112 7.27 -10.39 -3.89
CA TYR A 112 5.84 -10.60 -4.11
C TYR A 112 5.14 -9.29 -4.49
N LEU A 113 5.32 -8.23 -3.69
CA LEU A 113 4.71 -6.93 -3.94
C LEU A 113 5.16 -6.33 -5.27
N THR A 114 6.44 -6.45 -5.62
CA THR A 114 6.93 -5.99 -6.93
C THR A 114 6.16 -6.64 -8.08
N ARG A 115 5.87 -7.94 -7.99
CA ARG A 115 5.08 -8.67 -9.00
C ARG A 115 3.62 -8.24 -9.00
N VAL A 116 3.00 -8.05 -7.84
CA VAL A 116 1.60 -7.58 -7.73
C VAL A 116 1.45 -6.20 -8.36
N MET A 117 2.32 -5.25 -7.98
CA MET A 117 2.32 -3.89 -8.50
C MET A 117 2.55 -3.85 -10.02
N TYR A 118 3.50 -4.65 -10.51
CA TYR A 118 3.76 -4.76 -11.95
C TYR A 118 2.59 -5.41 -12.72
N ASN A 119 1.93 -6.42 -12.14
CA ASN A 119 0.76 -7.05 -12.76
C ASN A 119 -0.42 -6.09 -12.89
N ARG A 120 -0.71 -5.35 -11.82
CA ARG A 120 -1.75 -4.29 -11.78
C ARG A 120 -1.48 -3.23 -12.86
N ARG A 121 -0.22 -2.77 -12.97
CA ARG A 121 0.21 -1.86 -14.04
C ARG A 121 -0.08 -2.40 -15.44
N ASN A 122 0.25 -3.66 -15.71
CA ASN A 122 0.06 -4.26 -17.04
C ASN A 122 -1.42 -4.38 -17.45
N LYS A 123 -2.33 -4.40 -16.47
CA LYS A 123 -3.78 -4.41 -16.69
C LYS A 123 -4.38 -3.00 -16.83
N PHE A 124 -3.54 -1.97 -16.92
CA PHE A 124 -3.96 -0.55 -16.90
C PHE A 124 -4.82 -0.18 -15.69
N ASP A 125 -4.59 -0.87 -14.56
CA ASP A 125 -5.26 -0.63 -13.29
C ASP A 125 -4.17 -0.65 -12.20
N PRO A 126 -3.35 0.41 -12.06
CA PRO A 126 -2.26 0.46 -11.10
C PRO A 126 -2.75 0.77 -9.69
N LEU A 127 -2.09 0.18 -8.69
CA LEU A 127 -2.26 0.56 -7.28
C LEU A 127 -1.48 1.86 -7.01
N TRP A 128 -2.15 2.91 -6.56
CA TRP A 128 -1.60 4.26 -6.37
C TRP A 128 -0.79 4.40 -5.08
N ASN A 129 0.15 3.47 -4.84
CA ASN A 129 1.00 3.48 -3.67
C ASN A 129 2.49 3.47 -4.00
N THR A 130 3.26 4.07 -3.09
CA THR A 130 4.68 3.75 -2.92
C THR A 130 4.84 3.08 -1.56
N LEU A 131 5.35 1.85 -1.59
CA LEU A 131 5.50 0.98 -0.44
C LEU A 131 6.96 0.96 0.00
N VAL A 132 7.17 1.08 1.30
CA VAL A 132 8.46 0.87 1.96
C VAL A 132 8.32 -0.37 2.81
N LEU A 133 9.18 -1.36 2.57
CA LEU A 133 9.20 -2.60 3.33
C LEU A 133 10.50 -2.70 4.10
N GLY A 134 10.39 -2.84 5.42
CA GLY A 134 11.51 -3.02 6.33
C GLY A 134 11.35 -4.30 7.14
N GLY A 135 12.40 -5.07 7.35
CA GLY A 135 12.34 -6.21 8.26
C GLY A 135 13.69 -6.79 8.63
N VAL A 136 13.68 -7.66 9.65
CA VAL A 136 14.86 -8.38 10.12
C VAL A 136 14.52 -9.86 10.23
N LYS A 137 15.16 -10.70 9.41
CA LYS A 137 15.01 -12.17 9.45
C LYS A 137 16.39 -12.80 9.62
N LYS A 138 16.56 -13.65 10.62
CA LYS A 138 17.82 -14.36 10.92
C LYS A 138 19.05 -13.41 10.98
N GLY A 139 18.88 -12.24 11.61
CA GLY A 139 19.92 -11.21 11.74
C GLY A 139 20.18 -10.37 10.49
N GLN A 140 19.57 -10.70 9.35
CA GLN A 140 19.71 -9.94 8.11
C GLN A 140 18.66 -8.84 8.05
N LYS A 141 19.11 -7.60 7.89
CA LYS A 141 18.28 -6.39 7.80
C LYS A 141 18.00 -6.08 6.33
N PHE A 142 16.73 -5.92 6.00
CA PHE A 142 16.27 -5.61 4.64
C PHE A 142 15.41 -4.35 4.65
N LEU A 143 15.76 -3.37 3.83
CA LEU A 143 14.96 -2.16 3.61
C LEU A 143 14.81 -1.92 2.11
N GLY A 144 13.61 -2.12 1.60
CA GLY A 144 13.29 -2.05 0.18
C GLY A 144 12.11 -1.13 -0.10
N VAL A 145 12.07 -0.58 -1.31
CA VAL A 145 10.98 0.27 -1.80
C VAL A 145 10.36 -0.38 -3.02
N VAL A 146 9.05 -0.24 -3.17
CA VAL A 146 8.30 -0.58 -4.39
C VAL A 146 7.40 0.59 -4.76
N THR A 147 7.49 1.06 -6.00
CA THR A 147 6.68 2.17 -6.51
C THR A 147 5.49 1.67 -7.33
N MET A 148 4.50 2.54 -7.57
CA MET A 148 3.34 2.30 -8.43
C MET A 148 3.69 1.70 -9.80
N ILE A 149 4.81 2.13 -10.39
CA ILE A 149 5.24 1.67 -11.72
C ILE A 149 6.02 0.33 -11.69
N GLY A 150 6.18 -0.28 -10.52
CA GLY A 150 6.94 -1.52 -10.32
C GLY A 150 8.45 -1.33 -10.21
N VAL A 151 8.95 -0.08 -10.18
CA VAL A 151 10.36 0.18 -9.84
C VAL A 151 10.57 -0.19 -8.38
N ASN A 152 11.59 -1.00 -8.14
CA ASN A 152 11.97 -1.48 -6.82
C ASN A 152 13.49 -1.35 -6.63
N PHE A 153 13.91 -1.06 -5.41
CA PHE A 153 15.32 -0.92 -5.04
C PHE A 153 15.48 -1.11 -3.52
N GLU A 154 16.71 -1.39 -3.08
CA GLU A 154 17.09 -1.54 -1.68
C GLU A 154 18.04 -0.43 -1.28
N GLU A 155 17.85 0.18 -0.11
CA GLU A 155 18.68 1.28 0.39
C GLU A 155 18.87 1.21 1.91
N ASN A 156 19.85 1.94 2.43
CA ASN A 156 20.05 2.07 3.89
C ASN A 156 19.17 3.16 4.52
N HIS A 157 18.68 4.10 3.72
CA HIS A 157 17.75 5.15 4.12
C HIS A 157 16.77 5.43 2.99
N VAL A 158 15.51 5.68 3.33
CA VAL A 158 14.42 5.87 2.36
C VAL A 158 13.50 6.99 2.83
N ALA A 159 13.07 7.82 1.88
CA ALA A 159 11.94 8.72 2.06
C ALA A 159 11.00 8.64 0.83
N THR A 160 9.69 8.55 1.08
CA THR A 160 8.64 8.59 0.05
C THR A 160 7.83 9.88 0.15
N GLY A 161 6.97 10.16 -0.84
CA GLY A 161 6.13 11.35 -0.86
C GLY A 161 6.86 12.66 -1.22
N PHE A 162 6.39 13.78 -0.69
CA PHE A 162 6.86 15.15 -1.01
C PHE A 162 8.36 15.37 -0.77
N ARG A 163 8.99 14.57 0.11
CA ARG A 163 10.40 14.72 0.44
C ARG A 163 11.36 14.15 -0.62
N LYS A 164 10.86 13.46 -1.66
CA LYS A 164 11.71 12.98 -2.76
C LYS A 164 12.47 14.11 -3.48
N SER A 165 11.96 15.36 -3.44
CA SER A 165 12.62 16.52 -4.04
C SER A 165 13.69 17.18 -3.16
N HIS A 166 13.83 16.80 -1.89
CA HIS A 166 14.67 17.50 -0.91
C HIS A 166 15.63 16.58 -0.12
N GLY A 167 15.99 15.39 -0.61
CA GLY A 167 16.80 14.50 0.23
C GLY A 167 17.48 13.27 -0.35
N THR A 168 17.46 13.00 -1.66
CA THR A 168 18.43 12.05 -2.26
C THR A 168 19.65 12.82 -2.74
N ALA A 169 20.38 13.41 -1.79
CA ALA A 169 21.80 13.66 -1.97
C ALA A 169 22.52 12.55 -1.22
N ASN A 170 23.31 11.77 -1.96
CA ASN A 170 24.31 10.86 -1.42
C ASN A 170 24.95 11.44 -0.16
N THR A 171 24.53 10.95 1.00
CA THR A 171 25.26 11.15 2.24
C THR A 171 25.34 9.79 2.90
N SER A 172 26.43 9.11 2.59
CA SER A 172 27.04 8.14 3.49
C SER A 172 27.15 8.81 4.86
N PHE A 173 26.46 8.26 5.86
CA PHE A 173 26.88 8.39 7.24
C PHE A 173 27.84 7.26 7.56
#